data_AF-A0A2W2F2X3-F1
#
_entry.id   AF-A0A2W2F2X3-F1
#
_cell.length_a   1.000
_cell.length_b   1.000
_cell.length_c   1.000
_cell.angle_alpha   90.00
_cell.angle_beta   90.00
_cell.angle_gamma   90.00
#
_symmetry.space_group_name_H-M   'P 1'
#
loop_
_entity.id
_entity.type
_entity.pdbx_description
1 polymer ?
#
loop_
_entity_poly.entity_id
_entity_poly.type
_entity_poly.pdbx_seq_one_letter_code
_entity_poly.pdbx_strand_id
1 'polypeptide(L)'
;MEKRLPHIIRDVEAGIADEEAQQAAQRAHDEYVAEQERKRAEERRRWQAALDEARPQAAELLRRKAFRRGNDSWISANEIRAFCDALEVAGPDSPDDLDNRARWIGWARAAAERLDPTCGDGALAGIEFDIAPQAADLRPFIGDWSPHQPHRRAERHQSPPSRHPPAPASRRAGAPHPRRLADPPWIP
;
A
#
# COMPACT_ATOMS: atom_id res chain seq x y z
N MET A 1 -70.72 18.55 -39.06
CA MET A 1 -69.25 18.36 -38.97
C MET A 1 -68.75 18.26 -37.51
N GLU A 2 -69.59 17.95 -36.52
CA GLU A 2 -69.27 18.17 -35.09
C GLU A 2 -68.56 17.03 -34.35
N LYS A 3 -68.33 15.86 -34.96
CA LYS A 3 -67.72 14.71 -34.26
C LYS A 3 -66.18 14.73 -34.19
N ARG A 4 -65.50 15.70 -34.81
CA ARG A 4 -64.02 15.77 -34.84
C ARG A 4 -63.41 16.61 -33.71
N LEU A 5 -64.12 17.62 -33.20
CA LEU A 5 -63.61 18.52 -32.14
C LEU A 5 -63.32 17.80 -30.81
N PRO A 6 -64.17 16.90 -30.30
CA PRO A 6 -63.90 16.21 -29.02
C PRO A 6 -62.69 15.27 -29.07
N HIS A 7 -62.39 14.70 -30.26
CA HIS A 7 -61.25 13.81 -30.43
C HIS A 7 -59.93 14.57 -30.44
N ILE A 8 -59.89 15.74 -31.09
CA ILE A 8 -58.68 16.59 -31.15
C ILE A 8 -58.35 17.13 -29.76
N ILE A 9 -59.35 17.54 -28.98
CA ILE A 9 -59.14 18.01 -27.60
C ILE A 9 -58.55 16.89 -26.73
N ARG A 10 -59.10 15.68 -26.83
CA ARG A 10 -58.59 14.51 -26.09
C ARG A 10 -57.16 14.13 -26.49
N ASP A 11 -56.81 14.23 -27.76
CA ASP A 11 -55.47 13.91 -28.24
C ASP A 11 -54.44 14.98 -27.81
N VAL A 12 -54.86 16.25 -27.72
CA VAL A 12 -54.05 17.34 -27.14
C VAL A 12 -53.88 17.16 -25.63
N GLU A 13 -54.95 16.83 -24.89
CA GLU A 13 -54.89 16.55 -23.46
C GLU A 13 -53.99 15.34 -23.15
N ALA A 14 -54.06 14.29 -23.95
CA ALA A 14 -53.19 13.11 -23.82
C ALA A 14 -51.72 13.46 -24.13
N GLY A 15 -51.46 14.29 -25.16
CA GLY A 15 -50.11 14.77 -25.47
C GLY A 15 -49.51 15.62 -24.35
N ILE A 16 -50.30 16.49 -23.73
CA ILE A 16 -49.87 17.32 -22.58
C ILE A 16 -49.57 16.44 -21.36
N ALA A 17 -50.39 15.43 -21.06
CA ALA A 17 -50.16 14.51 -19.96
C ALA A 17 -48.88 13.68 -20.15
N ASP A 18 -48.59 13.23 -21.38
CA ASP A 18 -47.35 12.52 -21.72
C ASP A 18 -46.12 13.44 -21.60
N GLU A 19 -46.22 14.70 -22.02
CA GLU A 19 -45.14 15.69 -21.86
C GLU A 19 -44.86 16.01 -20.38
N GLU A 20 -45.90 16.19 -19.56
CA GLU A 20 -45.76 16.41 -18.12
C GLU A 20 -45.11 15.20 -17.43
N ALA A 21 -45.50 13.97 -17.81
CA ALA A 21 -44.91 12.75 -17.29
C ALA A 21 -43.43 12.61 -17.66
N GLN A 22 -43.06 12.94 -18.91
CA GLN A 22 -41.66 12.95 -19.36
C GLN A 22 -40.83 13.98 -18.60
N GLN A 23 -41.34 15.19 -18.41
CA GLN A 23 -40.65 16.23 -17.64
C GLN A 23 -40.48 15.84 -16.17
N ALA A 24 -41.49 15.21 -15.56
CA ALA A 24 -41.39 14.72 -14.19
C ALA A 24 -40.33 13.60 -14.07
N ALA A 25 -40.30 12.66 -15.02
CA ALA A 25 -39.27 11.62 -15.07
C ALA A 25 -37.86 12.20 -15.24
N GLN A 26 -37.69 13.22 -16.09
CA GLN A 26 -36.41 13.89 -16.28
C GLN A 26 -35.95 14.59 -15.00
N ARG A 27 -36.82 15.36 -14.33
CA ARG A 27 -36.47 16.01 -13.05
C ARG A 27 -36.06 14.99 -11.98
N ALA A 28 -36.79 13.88 -11.86
CA ALA A 28 -36.44 12.81 -10.92
C ALA A 28 -35.10 12.16 -11.25
N HIS A 29 -34.79 11.98 -12.54
CA HIS A 29 -33.49 11.48 -12.98
C HIS A 29 -32.36 12.46 -12.65
N ASP A 30 -32.55 13.74 -12.95
CA ASP A 30 -31.55 14.79 -12.69
C ASP A 30 -31.28 14.95 -11.20
N GLU A 31 -32.33 14.92 -10.36
CA GLU A 31 -32.22 14.94 -8.91
C GLU A 31 -31.43 13.74 -8.37
N TYR A 32 -31.71 12.54 -8.90
CA TYR A 32 -30.98 11.33 -8.55
C TYR A 32 -29.49 11.44 -8.93
N VAL A 33 -29.18 11.88 -10.15
CA VAL A 33 -27.80 12.08 -10.60
C VAL A 33 -27.08 13.09 -9.71
N ALA A 34 -27.71 14.24 -9.43
CA ALA A 34 -27.15 15.27 -8.56
C ALA A 34 -26.92 14.77 -7.12
N GLU A 35 -27.77 13.91 -6.59
CA GLU A 35 -27.55 13.26 -5.29
C GLU A 35 -26.35 12.30 -5.32
N GLN A 36 -26.21 11.49 -6.38
CA GLN A 36 -25.06 10.59 -6.54
C GLN A 36 -23.74 11.37 -6.67
N GLU A 37 -23.74 12.47 -7.42
CA GLU A 37 -22.57 13.33 -7.55
C GLU A 37 -22.16 13.96 -6.21
N ARG A 38 -23.12 14.43 -5.42
CA ARG A 38 -22.88 14.94 -4.07
C ARG A 38 -22.25 13.89 -3.16
N LYS A 39 -22.79 12.66 -3.16
CA LYS A 39 -22.25 11.53 -2.39
C LYS A 39 -20.80 11.21 -2.79
N ARG A 40 -20.54 11.07 -4.10
CA ARG A 40 -19.18 10.80 -4.62
C ARG A 40 -18.21 11.93 -4.32
N ALA A 41 -18.65 13.19 -4.38
CA ALA A 41 -17.82 14.34 -4.04
C ALA A 41 -17.47 14.36 -2.55
N GLU A 42 -18.43 14.07 -1.68
CA GLU A 42 -18.20 13.97 -0.24
C GLU A 42 -17.25 12.81 0.10
N GLU A 43 -17.44 11.65 -0.53
CA GLU A 43 -16.56 10.50 -0.37
C GLU A 43 -15.12 10.82 -0.78
N ARG A 44 -14.93 11.46 -1.95
CA ARG A 44 -13.61 11.95 -2.39
C ARG A 44 -12.99 12.91 -1.39
N ARG A 45 -13.77 13.84 -0.83
CA ARG A 45 -13.28 14.78 0.18
C ARG A 45 -12.81 14.06 1.45
N ARG A 46 -13.61 13.10 1.95
CA ARG A 46 -13.26 12.32 3.14
C ARG A 46 -12.03 11.45 2.91
N TRP A 47 -11.93 10.85 1.73
CA TRP A 47 -10.76 10.08 1.32
C TRP A 47 -9.50 10.95 1.26
N GLN A 48 -9.57 12.11 0.60
CA GLN A 48 -8.43 13.03 0.50
C GLN A 48 -7.99 13.53 1.88
N ALA A 49 -8.94 13.89 2.74
CA ALA A 49 -8.65 14.29 4.12
C ALA A 49 -7.91 13.19 4.90
N ALA A 50 -8.33 11.92 4.75
CA ALA A 50 -7.64 10.81 5.38
C ALA A 50 -6.21 10.61 4.85
N LEU A 51 -5.97 10.80 3.55
CA LEU A 51 -4.62 10.77 2.99
C LEU A 51 -3.76 11.94 3.53
N ASP A 52 -4.33 13.13 3.61
CA ASP A 52 -3.64 14.33 4.08
C ASP A 52 -3.24 14.22 5.55
N GLU A 53 -4.11 13.63 6.39
CA GLU A 53 -3.80 13.33 7.79
C GLU A 53 -2.74 12.23 7.94
N ALA A 54 -2.77 11.22 7.07
CA ALA A 54 -1.85 10.08 7.12
C ALA A 54 -0.43 10.41 6.64
N ARG A 55 -0.27 11.31 5.67
CA ARG A 55 1.03 11.69 5.09
C ARG A 55 2.09 12.08 6.12
N PRO A 56 1.85 13.04 7.04
CA PRO A 56 2.87 13.41 8.03
C PRO A 56 3.22 12.26 8.98
N GLN A 57 2.25 11.41 9.33
CA GLN A 57 2.48 10.25 10.20
C GLN A 57 3.35 9.19 9.51
N ALA A 58 3.11 8.94 8.23
CA ALA A 58 3.91 8.03 7.42
C ALA A 58 5.34 8.56 7.21
N ALA A 59 5.49 9.86 6.92
CA ALA A 59 6.80 10.49 6.80
C ALA A 59 7.61 10.38 8.10
N GLU A 60 6.96 10.62 9.25
CA GLU A 60 7.59 10.44 10.56
C GLU A 60 8.03 8.99 10.81
N LEU A 61 7.19 8.01 10.48
CA LEU A 61 7.57 6.61 10.61
C LEU A 61 8.78 6.25 9.73
N LEU A 62 8.83 6.75 8.50
CA LEU A 62 9.95 6.52 7.59
C LEU A 62 11.24 7.15 8.12
N ARG A 63 11.21 8.40 8.59
CA ARG A 63 12.35 9.07 9.23
C ARG A 63 12.86 8.28 10.42
N ARG A 64 11.97 7.85 11.33
CA ARG A 64 12.35 7.04 12.50
C ARG A 64 12.99 5.71 12.11
N LYS A 65 12.47 5.04 11.08
CA LYS A 65 13.05 3.79 10.57
C LYS A 65 14.44 4.01 9.97
N ALA A 66 14.60 5.05 9.15
CA ALA A 66 15.88 5.39 8.55
C ALA A 66 16.93 5.73 9.62
N PHE A 67 16.57 6.60 10.57
CA PHE A 67 17.44 6.96 11.68
C PHE A 67 17.83 5.77 12.54
N ARG A 68 16.86 4.91 12.91
CA ARG A 68 17.14 3.69 13.67
C ARG A 68 18.11 2.79 12.92
N ARG A 69 17.88 2.53 11.64
CA ARG A 69 18.79 1.72 10.82
C ARG A 69 20.21 2.31 10.83
N GLY A 70 20.33 3.62 10.64
CA GLY A 70 21.61 4.32 10.74
C GLY A 70 22.27 4.09 12.11
N ASN A 71 21.56 4.39 13.19
CA ASN A 71 22.08 4.20 14.54
C ASN A 71 22.54 2.76 14.82
N ASP A 72 21.75 1.76 14.41
CA ASP A 72 22.11 0.35 14.57
C ASP A 72 23.38 0.01 13.78
N SER A 73 23.51 0.50 12.54
CA SER A 73 24.72 0.32 11.72
C SER A 73 25.94 1.02 12.33
N TRP A 74 25.77 2.20 12.92
CA TRP A 74 26.85 2.91 13.61
C TRP A 74 27.32 2.15 14.85
N ILE A 75 26.40 1.62 15.67
CA ILE A 75 26.73 0.76 16.81
C ILE A 75 27.53 -0.45 16.34
N SER A 76 27.04 -1.17 15.33
CA SER A 76 27.73 -2.35 14.80
C SER A 76 29.13 -2.03 14.27
N ALA A 77 29.31 -0.92 13.54
CA ALA A 77 30.62 -0.49 13.05
C ALA A 77 31.60 -0.23 14.21
N ASN A 78 31.13 0.42 15.29
CA ASN A 78 31.96 0.69 16.46
C ASN A 78 32.28 -0.57 17.27
N GLU A 79 31.32 -1.49 17.42
CA GLU A 79 31.56 -2.78 18.08
C GLU A 79 32.60 -3.61 17.31
N ILE A 80 32.55 -3.61 15.98
CA ILE A 80 33.55 -4.27 15.14
C ILE A 80 34.93 -3.65 15.34
N ARG A 81 35.03 -2.31 15.35
CA ARG A 81 36.30 -1.60 15.60
C ARG A 81 36.86 -1.93 16.99
N ALA A 82 36.04 -1.85 18.03
CA ALA A 82 36.43 -2.18 19.39
C ALA A 82 36.87 -3.65 19.54
N PHE A 83 36.19 -4.57 18.84
CA PHE A 83 36.59 -5.97 18.82
C PHE A 83 37.95 -6.17 18.13
N CYS A 84 38.21 -5.47 17.02
CA CYS A 84 39.51 -5.49 16.35
C CYS A 84 40.62 -4.96 17.27
N ASP A 85 40.39 -3.84 17.98
CA ASP A 85 41.35 -3.28 18.92
C ASP A 85 41.64 -4.27 20.07
N ALA A 86 40.61 -4.95 20.59
CA ALA A 86 40.78 -5.99 21.60
C ALA A 86 41.58 -7.20 21.08
N LEU A 87 41.37 -7.60 19.81
CA LEU A 87 42.15 -8.66 19.17
C LEU A 87 43.62 -8.27 18.98
N GLU A 88 43.92 -7.00 18.71
CA GLU A 88 45.31 -6.52 18.65
C GLU A 88 45.97 -6.55 20.03
N VAL A 89 45.27 -6.11 21.07
CA VAL A 89 45.77 -6.10 22.46
C VAL A 89 45.99 -7.51 23.01
N ALA A 90 45.12 -8.46 22.70
CA ALA A 90 45.23 -9.84 23.17
C ALA A 90 46.51 -10.54 22.69
N GLY A 91 47.08 -10.09 21.56
CA GLY A 91 48.25 -10.71 20.94
C GLY A 91 47.96 -12.10 20.35
N PRO A 92 48.88 -12.65 19.52
CA PRO A 92 48.76 -14.01 19.00
C PRO A 92 49.35 -15.04 19.98
N ASP A 93 48.76 -16.25 20.02
CA ASP A 93 49.30 -17.37 20.82
C ASP A 93 50.52 -18.03 20.14
N SER A 94 50.65 -17.89 18.82
CA SER A 94 51.79 -18.37 18.03
C SER A 94 52.14 -17.41 16.88
N PRO A 95 53.37 -17.47 16.32
CA PRO A 95 53.76 -16.64 15.18
C PRO A 95 52.87 -16.84 13.93
N ASP A 96 52.37 -18.05 13.68
CA ASP A 96 51.50 -18.35 12.53
C ASP A 96 50.10 -17.72 12.69
N ASP A 97 49.63 -17.53 13.93
CA ASP A 97 48.36 -16.87 14.22
C ASP A 97 48.40 -15.36 13.94
N LEU A 98 49.60 -14.77 13.87
CA LEU A 98 49.77 -13.33 13.65
C LEU A 98 49.27 -12.90 12.26
N ASP A 99 49.66 -13.61 11.20
CA ASP A 99 49.27 -13.26 9.82
C ASP A 99 47.77 -13.47 9.59
N ASN A 100 47.25 -14.63 10.02
CA ASN A 100 45.83 -14.93 9.90
C ASN A 100 44.97 -13.92 10.69
N ARG A 101 45.37 -13.56 11.91
CA ARG A 101 44.71 -12.52 12.72
C ARG A 101 44.73 -11.17 12.04
N ALA A 102 45.88 -10.74 11.51
CA ALA A 102 46.01 -9.46 10.81
C ALA A 102 45.06 -9.37 9.60
N ARG A 103 44.89 -10.47 8.86
CA ARG A 103 43.95 -10.55 7.74
C ARG A 103 42.49 -10.41 8.19
N TRP A 104 42.10 -11.08 9.27
CA TRP A 104 40.75 -10.95 9.85
C TRP A 104 40.46 -9.53 10.33
N ILE A 105 41.40 -8.92 11.04
CA ILE A 105 41.29 -7.53 11.51
C ILE A 105 41.15 -6.57 10.32
N GLY A 106 42.01 -6.70 9.31
CA GLY A 106 41.95 -5.84 8.12
C GLY A 106 40.61 -5.95 7.38
N TRP A 107 40.10 -7.17 7.19
CA TRP A 107 38.78 -7.40 6.60
C TRP A 107 37.65 -6.80 7.44
N ALA A 108 37.67 -7.01 8.76
CA ALA A 108 36.63 -6.55 9.67
C ALA A 108 36.60 -5.01 9.76
N ARG A 109 37.76 -4.35 9.83
CA ARG A 109 37.84 -2.87 9.78
C ARG A 109 37.28 -2.32 8.47
N ALA A 110 37.62 -2.92 7.33
CA ALA A 110 37.04 -2.53 6.05
C ALA A 110 35.52 -2.74 5.99
N ALA A 111 35.01 -3.78 6.67
CA ALA A 111 33.57 -4.00 6.80
C ALA A 111 32.89 -2.93 7.67
N ALA A 112 33.51 -2.53 8.78
CA ALA A 112 33.02 -1.45 9.63
C ALA A 112 32.92 -0.13 8.87
N GLU A 113 33.92 0.23 8.06
CA GLU A 113 33.87 1.44 7.22
C GLU A 113 32.72 1.45 6.20
N ARG A 114 32.35 0.29 5.66
CA ARG A 114 31.19 0.19 4.75
C ARG A 114 29.84 0.26 5.47
N LEU A 115 29.81 -0.11 6.75
CA LEU A 115 28.61 -0.09 7.58
C LEU A 115 28.37 1.28 8.22
N ASP A 116 29.44 2.04 8.45
CA ASP A 116 29.37 3.30 9.16
C ASP A 116 28.46 4.30 8.42
N PRO A 117 27.32 4.70 8.99
CA PRO A 117 26.39 5.61 8.33
C PRO A 117 26.87 7.07 8.37
N THR A 118 28.03 7.36 8.98
CA THR A 118 28.60 8.71 9.04
C THR A 118 29.48 9.02 7.83
N CYS A 119 29.84 8.02 7.03
CA CYS A 119 30.68 8.17 5.85
C CYS A 119 30.25 7.24 4.70
N GLY A 120 30.69 7.53 3.47
CA GLY A 120 30.48 6.68 2.29
C GLY A 120 29.07 6.72 1.68
N ASP A 121 28.83 5.82 0.71
CA ASP A 121 27.63 5.78 -0.15
C ASP A 121 26.35 5.35 0.59
N GLY A 122 26.49 4.77 1.79
CA GLY A 122 25.38 4.37 2.66
C GLY A 122 25.08 5.38 3.77
N ALA A 123 25.68 6.56 3.74
CA ALA A 123 25.58 7.53 4.81
C ALA A 123 24.15 8.01 5.04
N LEU A 124 23.81 8.30 6.31
CA LEU A 124 22.52 8.87 6.68
C LEU A 124 22.28 10.22 5.96
N ALA A 125 23.34 10.96 5.67
CA ALA A 125 23.30 12.21 4.90
C ALA A 125 22.83 12.02 3.44
N GLY A 126 22.93 10.81 2.89
CA GLY A 126 22.40 10.47 1.57
C GLY A 126 20.91 10.12 1.56
N ILE A 127 20.28 10.00 2.74
CA ILE A 127 18.85 9.73 2.89
C ILE A 127 18.14 11.08 3.08
N GLU A 128 17.18 11.38 2.21
CA GLU A 128 16.37 12.60 2.32
C GLU A 128 15.64 12.65 3.66
N PHE A 129 15.63 13.83 4.31
CA PHE A 129 14.91 13.99 5.57
C PHE A 129 13.40 14.09 5.32
N ASP A 130 13.01 14.85 4.29
CA ASP A 130 11.60 15.06 3.92
C ASP A 130 11.10 13.92 2.99
N ILE A 131 11.11 12.69 3.52
CA ILE A 131 10.73 11.48 2.79
C ILE A 131 9.25 11.55 2.38
N ALA A 132 8.99 11.60 1.07
CA ALA A 132 7.64 11.55 0.51
C ALA A 132 7.06 10.11 0.62
N PRO A 133 6.03 9.87 1.46
CA PRO A 133 5.50 8.53 1.66
C PRO A 133 4.80 7.99 0.40
N GLN A 134 5.02 6.72 0.10
CA GLN A 134 4.32 6.03 -0.97
C GLN A 134 2.95 5.52 -0.49
N ALA A 135 2.09 5.14 -1.44
CA ALA A 135 0.76 4.61 -1.14
C ALA A 135 0.78 3.41 -0.15
N ALA A 136 1.81 2.57 -0.20
CA ALA A 136 1.99 1.47 0.73
C ALA A 136 2.30 1.96 2.16
N ASP A 137 3.03 3.06 2.32
CA ASP A 137 3.42 3.62 3.62
C ASP A 137 2.25 4.29 4.35
N LEU A 138 1.24 4.74 3.60
CA LEU A 138 0.02 5.34 4.16
C LEU A 138 -0.92 4.30 4.78
N ARG A 139 -0.79 3.02 4.40
CA ARG A 139 -1.69 1.93 4.82
C ARG A 139 -1.97 1.86 6.32
N PRO A 140 -0.98 2.02 7.22
CA PRO A 140 -1.22 1.93 8.66
C PRO A 140 -2.07 3.09 9.21
N PHE A 141 -2.18 4.20 8.47
CA PHE A 141 -2.71 5.48 8.97
C PHE A 141 -4.04 5.89 8.33
N ILE A 142 -4.40 5.31 7.17
CA ILE A 142 -5.62 5.67 6.44
C ILE A 142 -6.85 4.79 6.78
N GLY A 143 -6.71 3.87 7.75
CA GLY A 143 -7.78 2.94 8.15
C GLY A 143 -8.26 2.06 6.98
N ASP A 144 -9.58 2.00 6.79
CA ASP A 144 -10.20 1.19 5.73
C ASP A 144 -10.14 1.83 4.34
N TRP A 145 -9.66 3.06 4.21
CA TRP A 145 -9.56 3.72 2.90
C TRP A 145 -8.55 3.01 2.00
N SER A 146 -8.83 3.02 0.70
CA SER A 146 -7.86 2.63 -0.30
C SER A 146 -6.80 3.72 -0.47
N PRO A 147 -5.48 3.40 -0.52
CA PRO A 147 -4.45 4.40 -0.80
C PRO A 147 -4.54 5.02 -2.20
N HIS A 148 -5.27 4.38 -3.12
CA HIS A 148 -5.26 4.73 -4.54
C HIS A 148 -6.60 5.28 -5.05
N GLN A 149 -7.69 5.04 -4.33
CA GLN A 149 -9.04 5.37 -4.81
C GLN A 149 -9.96 5.79 -3.66
N PRO A 150 -10.97 6.63 -3.92
CA PRO A 150 -11.91 7.13 -2.92
C PRO A 150 -13.00 6.12 -2.62
N HIS A 151 -12.61 4.95 -2.13
CA HIS A 151 -13.51 3.89 -1.70
C HIS A 151 -12.91 3.18 -0.48
N ARG A 152 -13.73 2.57 0.36
CA ARG A 152 -13.27 1.78 1.50
C ARG A 152 -13.08 0.31 1.12
N ARG A 153 -12.28 -0.42 1.90
CA ARG A 153 -12.02 -1.85 1.67
C ARG A 153 -13.28 -2.71 1.88
N ALA A 154 -14.15 -2.32 2.81
CA ALA A 154 -15.42 -2.99 3.07
C ALA A 154 -16.37 -2.98 1.85
N GLU A 155 -16.29 -1.96 0.99
CA GLU A 155 -17.14 -1.84 -0.20
C GLU A 155 -16.78 -2.85 -1.31
N ARG A 156 -15.56 -3.42 -1.31
CA ARG A 156 -15.20 -4.49 -2.28
C ARG A 156 -16.02 -5.77 -2.07
N HIS A 157 -16.46 -6.04 -0.84
CA HIS A 157 -17.26 -7.23 -0.51
C HIS A 157 -18.76 -7.05 -0.79
N GLN A 158 -19.22 -5.87 -1.20
CA GLN A 158 -20.61 -5.62 -1.61
C GLN A 158 -20.78 -5.64 -3.13
N SER A 159 -19.90 -6.32 -3.87
CA SER A 159 -20.24 -6.71 -5.24
C SER A 159 -21.43 -7.68 -5.17
N PRO A 160 -22.57 -7.40 -5.82
CA PRO A 160 -23.70 -8.33 -5.83
C PRO A 160 -23.22 -9.67 -6.40
N PRO A 161 -23.63 -10.82 -5.84
CA PRO A 161 -23.21 -12.10 -6.35
C PRO A 161 -23.55 -12.17 -7.84
N SER A 162 -22.53 -12.33 -8.67
CA SER A 162 -22.70 -12.55 -10.10
C SER A 162 -23.77 -13.61 -10.30
N ARG A 163 -24.87 -13.26 -10.97
CA ARG A 163 -25.90 -14.19 -11.42
C ARG A 163 -25.35 -15.08 -12.52
N HIS A 164 -24.31 -15.86 -12.22
CA HIS A 164 -23.93 -16.99 -13.04
C HIS A 164 -24.66 -18.21 -12.49
N PRO A 165 -25.55 -18.85 -13.26
CA PRO A 165 -26.07 -20.15 -12.88
C PRO A 165 -24.88 -21.12 -12.74
N PRO A 166 -24.83 -21.95 -11.69
CA PRO A 166 -23.76 -22.92 -11.55
C PRO A 166 -23.83 -23.92 -12.71
N ALA A 167 -22.72 -24.07 -13.43
CA ALA A 167 -22.56 -25.10 -14.46
C ALA A 167 -22.69 -26.50 -13.82
N PRO A 168 -23.29 -27.48 -14.53
CA PRO A 168 -23.54 -28.80 -13.96
C PRO A 168 -22.24 -29.55 -13.63
N ALA A 169 -22.21 -30.09 -12.41
CA ALA A 169 -21.08 -30.81 -11.85
C ALA A 169 -20.73 -32.07 -12.64
N SER A 170 -19.60 -32.04 -13.34
CA SER A 170 -18.97 -33.25 -13.87
C SER A 170 -18.11 -33.89 -12.78
N ARG A 171 -18.62 -34.98 -12.20
CA ARG A 171 -17.85 -35.90 -11.35
C ARG A 171 -16.72 -36.52 -12.17
N ARG A 172 -15.47 -36.37 -11.74
CA ARG A 172 -14.42 -37.37 -11.96
C ARG A 172 -13.52 -37.49 -10.74
N ALA A 173 -13.20 -38.75 -10.44
CA ALA A 173 -12.62 -39.27 -9.22
C ALA A 173 -11.10 -39.50 -9.33
N GLY A 174 -10.42 -39.49 -8.17
CA GLY A 174 -9.10 -40.10 -7.89
C GLY A 174 -7.88 -39.37 -8.48
N ALA A 175 -6.72 -39.23 -7.83
CA ALA A 175 -6.13 -39.84 -6.63
C ALA A 175 -4.94 -38.93 -6.16
N PRO A 176 -4.31 -39.17 -4.99
CA PRO A 176 -3.45 -38.20 -4.31
C PRO A 176 -1.98 -38.27 -4.76
N HIS A 177 -1.27 -37.14 -4.71
CA HIS A 177 0.19 -37.08 -4.88
C HIS A 177 0.86 -36.45 -3.64
N PRO A 178 2.03 -36.96 -3.21
CA PRO A 178 2.54 -36.77 -1.86
C PRO A 178 3.29 -35.44 -1.67
N ARG A 179 3.30 -35.02 -0.40
CA ARG A 179 3.97 -33.83 0.15
C ARG A 179 5.46 -33.82 -0.15
N ARG A 180 5.97 -32.74 -0.74
CA ARG A 180 7.39 -32.37 -0.66
C ARG A 180 7.64 -31.63 0.66
N LEU A 181 8.59 -32.13 1.44
CA LEU A 181 9.19 -31.38 2.54
C LEU A 181 9.90 -30.14 1.97
N ALA A 182 9.75 -29.02 2.67
CA ALA A 182 10.55 -27.82 2.46
C ALA A 182 11.89 -27.98 3.18
N ASP A 183 12.98 -27.71 2.47
CA ASP A 183 14.30 -27.53 3.08
C ASP A 183 14.40 -26.12 3.73
N PRO A 184 15.01 -25.97 4.91
CA PRO A 184 15.21 -24.68 5.56
C PRO A 184 16.36 -23.87 4.90
N PRO A 185 16.28 -22.52 4.87
CA PRO A 185 17.23 -21.70 4.13
C PRO A 185 18.35 -21.19 5.02
N TRP A 186 19.34 -22.02 5.39
CA TRP A 186 20.61 -21.55 5.98
C TRP A 186 21.76 -22.50 5.65
N ILE A 187 22.69 -22.06 4.81
CA ILE A 187 24.05 -22.59 4.64
C ILE A 187 24.99 -21.39 4.84
N PRO A 188 26.11 -21.59 5.56
CA PRO A 188 26.80 -20.58 6.38
C PRO A 188 27.49 -19.46 5.62
#